data_AF-A0A9C8U3J6-F1
#
_entry.id   AF-A0A9C8U3J6-F1
#
_cell.length_a   1.000
_cell.length_b   1.000
_cell.length_c   1.000
_cell.angle_alpha   90.00
_cell.angle_beta   90.00
_cell.angle_gamma   90.00
#
_symmetry.space_group_name_H-M   'P 1'
#
loop_
_entity.id
_entity.type
_entity.pdbx_description
1 polymer ?
#
loop_
_entity_poly.entity_id
_entity_poly.type
_entity_poly.pdbx_seq_one_letter_code
_entity_poly.pdbx_strand_id
1 'polypeptide(L)'
;MIVNTKSEKLAVIRKGKRKDPMQDSRSLMQFASESSRTAIRKNLEAGVSVVYERDGYLVEESPDHQVKQLKKLKESPPFNLREYLCQG
;
A
#
# COMPACT_ATOMS: atom_id res chain seq x y z
N MET A 1 10.41 52.51 5.35
CA MET A 1 10.79 51.11 5.64
C MET A 1 10.63 50.31 4.36
N ILE A 2 11.73 49.90 3.73
CA ILE A 2 11.70 49.17 2.46
C ILE A 2 11.56 47.69 2.79
N VAL A 3 10.38 47.12 2.51
CA VAL A 3 10.11 45.69 2.65
C VAL A 3 10.79 44.99 1.48
N ASN A 4 11.95 44.39 1.75
CA ASN A 4 12.74 43.70 0.74
C ASN A 4 12.29 42.23 0.68
N THR A 5 11.25 41.93 -0.08
CA THR A 5 10.82 40.54 -0.33
C THR A 5 11.73 39.90 -1.38
N LYS A 6 12.86 39.35 -0.94
CA LYS A 6 13.65 38.41 -1.75
C LYS A 6 12.80 37.17 -2.03
N SER A 7 12.30 37.07 -3.26
CA SER A 7 11.69 35.85 -3.80
C SER A 7 12.77 34.78 -3.91
N GLU A 8 12.94 33.99 -2.84
CA GLU A 8 13.73 32.76 -2.90
C GLU A 8 12.96 31.77 -3.79
N LYS A 9 13.39 31.66 -5.05
CA LYS A 9 12.94 30.61 -5.97
C LYS A 9 13.37 29.26 -5.39
N LEU A 10 12.46 28.58 -4.69
CA LEU A 10 12.65 27.21 -4.25
C LEU A 10 13.03 26.35 -5.46
N ALA A 11 14.24 25.79 -5.45
CA ALA A 11 14.68 24.88 -6.48
C ALA A 11 13.82 23.60 -6.41
N VAL A 12 12.95 23.41 -7.40
CA VAL A 12 12.10 22.22 -7.47
C VAL A 12 12.96 21.03 -7.90
N ILE A 13 13.45 20.28 -6.91
CA ILE A 13 14.12 19.00 -7.16
C ILE A 13 13.05 17.97 -7.53
N ARG A 14 12.97 17.61 -8.81
CA ARG A 14 12.10 16.50 -9.25
C ARG A 14 12.76 15.17 -8.91
N LYS A 15 12.02 14.26 -8.27
CA LYS A 15 12.45 12.88 -8.08
C LYS A 15 12.58 12.23 -9.47
N GLY A 16 13.80 11.84 -9.85
CA GLY A 16 14.04 11.09 -11.09
C GLY A 16 13.38 9.72 -11.05
N LYS A 17 13.02 9.18 -12.23
CA LYS A 17 12.55 7.79 -12.32
C LYS A 17 13.66 6.86 -11.83
N ARG A 18 13.30 5.87 -10.99
CA ARG A 18 14.23 4.81 -10.63
C ARG A 18 14.56 4.00 -11.89
N LYS A 19 15.79 3.50 -11.99
CA LYS A 19 16.22 2.64 -13.11
C LYS A 19 15.61 1.24 -12.98
N ASP A 20 15.47 0.78 -11.74
CA ASP A 20 14.91 -0.51 -11.40
C ASP A 20 13.48 -0.33 -10.83
N PRO A 21 12.45 -0.95 -11.44
CA PRO A 21 11.09 -0.97 -10.92
C PRO A 21 10.98 -1.55 -9.49
N MET A 22 11.86 -2.47 -9.11
CA MET A 22 11.86 -3.07 -7.77
C MET A 22 12.36 -2.09 -6.70
N GLN A 23 12.92 -0.96 -7.09
CA GLN A 23 13.28 0.14 -6.19
C GLN A 23 12.24 1.26 -6.17
N ASP A 24 11.16 1.16 -6.96
CA ASP A 24 10.06 2.10 -6.93
C ASP A 24 8.89 1.53 -6.12
N SER A 25 8.61 2.17 -4.98
CA SER A 25 7.45 1.88 -4.14
C SER A 25 6.13 1.78 -4.91
N ARG A 26 5.93 2.61 -5.94
CA ARG A 26 4.67 2.58 -6.72
C ARG A 26 4.56 1.30 -7.54
N SER A 27 5.65 0.93 -8.22
CA SER A 27 5.73 -0.32 -8.96
C SER A 27 5.59 -1.53 -8.04
N LEU A 28 6.20 -1.50 -6.85
CA LEU A 28 6.05 -2.56 -5.85
C LEU A 28 4.61 -2.70 -5.36
N MET A 29 3.92 -1.58 -5.07
CA MET A 29 2.50 -1.61 -4.66
C MET A 29 1.61 -2.20 -5.75
N GLN A 30 1.84 -1.80 -7.01
CA GLN A 30 1.09 -2.35 -8.14
C GLN A 30 1.34 -3.85 -8.30
N PHE A 31 2.61 -4.26 -8.27
CA PHE A 31 2.99 -5.67 -8.36
C PHE A 31 2.37 -6.52 -7.25
N ALA A 32 2.38 -6.03 -6.01
CA ALA A 32 1.76 -6.70 -4.88
C ALA A 32 0.26 -6.90 -5.10
N SER A 33 -0.46 -5.84 -5.51
CA SER A 33 -1.89 -5.90 -5.80
C SER A 33 -2.24 -6.92 -6.90
N GLU A 34 -1.49 -6.90 -8.01
CA GLU A 34 -1.70 -7.83 -9.13
C GLU A 34 -1.40 -9.27 -8.75
N SER A 35 -0.31 -9.47 -8.00
CA SER A 35 0.12 -10.79 -7.52
C SER A 35 -0.88 -11.39 -6.54
N SER A 36 -1.40 -10.59 -5.59
CA SER A 36 -2.44 -11.01 -4.66
C SER A 36 -3.72 -11.47 -5.39
N ARG A 37 -4.21 -10.68 -6.36
CA ARG A 37 -5.40 -11.03 -7.15
C ARG A 37 -5.20 -12.33 -7.93
N THR A 38 -4.02 -12.50 -8.52
CA THR A 38 -3.67 -13.70 -9.29
C THR A 38 -3.59 -14.93 -8.39
N ALA A 39 -3.01 -14.79 -7.20
CA ALA A 39 -2.93 -15.87 -6.22
C ALA A 39 -4.31 -16.30 -5.70
N ILE A 40 -5.19 -15.35 -5.39
CA ILE A 40 -6.58 -15.65 -4.98
C ILE A 40 -7.29 -16.44 -6.08
N ARG A 41 -7.25 -15.94 -7.33
CA ARG A 41 -7.89 -16.62 -8.47
C ARG A 41 -7.39 -18.05 -8.66
N LYS A 42 -6.07 -18.24 -8.66
CA LYS A 42 -5.47 -19.58 -8.84
C LYS A 42 -5.87 -20.56 -7.74
N ASN A 43 -5.96 -20.11 -6.49
CA ASN A 43 -6.35 -20.99 -5.38
C ASN A 43 -7.85 -21.34 -5.43
N LEU A 44 -8.70 -20.39 -5.79
CA LEU A 44 -10.14 -20.65 -5.98
C LEU A 44 -10.38 -21.63 -7.14
N GLU A 45 -9.68 -21.45 -8.27
CA GLU A 45 -9.71 -22.39 -9.41
C GLU A 45 -9.22 -23.79 -9.02
N ALA A 46 -8.29 -23.89 -8.06
CA ALA A 46 -7.79 -25.14 -7.52
C ALA A 46 -8.71 -25.79 -6.47
N GLY A 47 -9.86 -25.18 -6.16
CA GLY A 47 -10.78 -25.72 -5.15
C GLY A 47 -10.33 -25.47 -3.70
N VAL A 48 -9.42 -24.51 -3.47
CA VAL A 48 -8.90 -24.18 -2.14
C VAL A 48 -9.55 -22.88 -1.65
N SER A 49 -10.11 -22.92 -0.43
CA SER A 49 -10.62 -21.71 0.24
C SER A 49 -9.50 -20.74 0.55
N VAL A 50 -9.74 -19.45 0.30
CA VAL A 50 -8.74 -18.39 0.49
C VAL A 50 -9.22 -17.41 1.54
N VAL A 51 -8.31 -16.98 2.41
CA VAL A 51 -8.56 -15.94 3.42
C VAL A 51 -7.75 -14.70 3.08
N TYR A 52 -8.40 -13.54 3.00
CA TYR A 52 -7.76 -12.27 2.66
C TYR A 52 -8.44 -11.08 3.35
N GLU A 53 -7.76 -9.93 3.36
CA GLU A 53 -8.32 -8.68 3.85
C GLU A 53 -9.18 -8.00 2.78
N ARG A 54 -10.38 -7.57 3.16
CA ARG A 54 -11.27 -6.73 2.35
C ARG A 54 -11.95 -5.69 3.24
N ASP A 55 -11.79 -4.41 2.92
CA ASP A 55 -12.43 -3.29 3.62
C ASP A 55 -12.20 -3.28 5.15
N GLY A 56 -11.00 -3.70 5.58
CA GLY A 56 -10.66 -3.81 7.01
C GLY A 56 -11.26 -5.03 7.72
N TYR A 57 -11.83 -5.97 6.98
CA TYR A 57 -12.30 -7.26 7.48
C TYR A 57 -11.46 -8.40 6.93
N LEU A 58 -11.23 -9.40 7.76
CA LEU A 58 -10.72 -10.68 7.32
C LEU A 58 -11.90 -11.48 6.74
N VAL A 59 -11.78 -11.86 5.48
CA VAL A 59 -12.82 -12.53 4.70
C VAL A 59 -12.29 -13.87 4.22
N GLU A 60 -13.12 -14.90 4.34
CA GLU A 60 -12.90 -16.21 3.75
C GLU A 60 -13.78 -16.33 2.50
N GLU A 61 -13.18 -16.73 1.39
CA GLU A 61 -13.87 -17.04 0.15
C GLU A 61 -13.67 -18.51 -0.19
N SER A 62 -14.78 -19.25 -0.26
CA SER A 62 -14.79 -20.65 -0.68
C SER A 62 -14.72 -20.74 -2.22
N PRO A 63 -14.34 -21.91 -2.78
CA PRO A 63 -14.31 -22.13 -4.23
C PRO A 63 -15.64 -21.87 -4.94
N ASP A 64 -16.76 -22.05 -4.24
CA ASP A 64 -18.11 -21.74 -4.73
C ASP A 64 -18.43 -20.23 -4.71
N HIS A 65 -17.42 -19.37 -4.52
CA HIS A 65 -17.52 -17.93 -4.35
C HIS A 65 -18.45 -17.47 -3.21
N GLN A 66 -18.68 -18.35 -2.23
CA GLN A 66 -19.33 -17.95 -0.99
C GLN A 66 -18.35 -17.15 -0.13
N VAL A 67 -18.77 -15.94 0.25
CA VAL A 67 -17.95 -14.99 0.99
C VAL A 67 -18.43 -14.91 2.43
N LYS A 68 -17.54 -15.22 3.38
CA LYS A 68 -17.81 -15.16 4.82
C LYS A 68 -16.89 -14.16 5.50
N GLN A 69 -17.47 -13.19 6.20
CA GLN A 69 -16.70 -12.28 7.04
C GLN A 69 -16.36 -12.98 8.36
N LEU A 70 -15.07 -13.08 8.67
CA LEU A 70 -14.59 -13.73 9.89
C LEU A 70 -14.45 -12.74 11.05
N LYS A 71 -13.75 -11.62 10.82
CA LYS A 71 -13.39 -10.69 11.88
C LYS A 71 -13.01 -9.31 11.32
N LYS A 72 -13.30 -8.25 12.08
CA LYS A 72 -12.73 -6.91 11.82
C LYS A 72 -11.25 -6.87 12.21
N LEU A 73 -10.38 -6.43 11.31
CA LEU A 73 -8.98 -6.22 11.60
C LEU A 73 -8.84 -5.02 12.55
N LYS A 74 -7.93 -5.14 13.52
CA LYS A 74 -7.58 -3.99 14.36
C LYS A 74 -6.82 -3.01 13.49
N GLU A 75 -7.28 -1.77 13.44
CA GLU A 75 -6.54 -0.69 12.80
C GLU A 75 -5.18 -0.56 13.51
N SER A 76 -4.10 -0.68 12.75
CA SER A 76 -2.78 -0.33 13.28
C SER A 76 -2.71 1.19 13.43
N PRO A 77 -2.06 1.69 14.48
CA PRO A 77 -1.85 3.12 14.61
C PRO A 77 -1.06 3.62 13.38
N PRO A 78 -1.41 4.79 12.83
CA PRO A 78 -0.71 5.34 11.68
C PRO A 78 0.77 5.53 12.02
N PHE A 79 1.65 5.11 11.10
CA PHE A 79 3.09 5.23 11.31
C PHE A 79 3.52 6.70 11.32
N ASN A 80 3.99 7.19 12.47
CA ASN A 80 4.45 8.56 12.60
C ASN A 80 5.90 8.69 12.12
N LEU A 81 6.07 9.13 10.87
CA LEU A 81 7.38 9.39 10.26
C LEU A 81 8.22 10.40 11.05
N ARG A 82 7.58 11.40 11.68
CA ARG A 82 8.29 12.44 12.42
C ARG A 82 8.89 11.86 13.71
N GLU A 83 8.10 11.10 14.45
CA GLU A 83 8.58 10.40 15.65
C GLU A 83 9.69 9.40 15.33
N TYR A 84 9.59 8.70 14.19
CA TYR A 84 10.61 7.72 13.78
C TYR A 84 11.93 8.38 13.36
N LEU A 85 11.87 9.46 12.59
CA LEU A 85 13.07 10.11 12.04
C LEU A 85 13.74 11.09 13.02
N CYS A 86 12.98 11.65 13.96
CA CYS A 86 13.47 12.61 14.94
C CYS A 86 13.82 11.96 16.30
N GLN A 87 14.12 10.65 16.31
CA GLN A 87 14.74 9.99 17.48
C GLN A 87 16.20 10.45 17.59
N GLY A 88 16.40 11.64 18.14
CA GLY A 88 17.70 12.24 18.41
C GLY A 88 17.64 13.09 19.67
#